data_AF-A0A8T4VM96-F1
#
_entry.id   AF-A0A8T4VM96-F1
#
_cell.length_a   1.000
_cell.length_b   1.000
_cell.length_c   1.000
_cell.angle_alpha   90.00
_cell.angle_beta   90.00
_cell.angle_gamma   90.00
#
_symmetry.space_group_name_H-M   'P 1'
#
loop_
_entity.id
_entity.type
_entity.pdbx_description
1 polymer ?
#
loop_
_entity_poly.entity_id
_entity_poly.type
_entity_poly.pdbx_seq_one_letter_code
_entity_poly.pdbx_strand_id
1 'polypeptide(L)'
;MGVEIAESPVTDETFESMAAFVYDYLQASVENEGDGGRMRWYPWHSAEYRFNHIMNVVELGNEIAESEGANEDVVRVAGLFHDIAKLEADQDVHAEAGARVAREYLESHGHFPGSFINQVCRAIEGHSHTGELEEVSLETQCVIEADLLDKVGANGITLMLLRMGYEARTHMDAAEMVQR
;
A
#
# COMPACT_ATOMS: atom_id res chain seq x y z
N MET A 1 12.33 13.97 31.03
CA MET A 1 12.99 13.00 30.15
C MET A 1 13.02 13.65 28.78
N GLY A 2 14.22 13.90 28.24
CA GLY A 2 14.37 14.55 26.95
C GLY A 2 13.84 13.63 25.86
N VAL A 3 12.94 14.15 25.02
CA VAL A 3 12.60 13.50 23.76
C VAL A 3 13.82 13.73 22.88
N GLU A 4 14.66 12.72 22.70
CA GLU A 4 15.63 12.72 21.61
C GLU A 4 14.81 12.75 20.33
N ILE A 5 14.80 13.89 19.64
CA ILE A 5 14.31 13.99 18.27
C ILE A 5 15.34 13.21 17.46
N ALA A 6 15.12 11.92 17.29
CA ALA A 6 15.86 11.14 16.31
C ALA A 6 15.55 11.78 14.95
N GLU A 7 16.58 12.28 14.27
CA GLU A 7 16.43 12.77 12.89
C GLU A 7 15.84 11.64 12.06
N SER A 8 14.78 11.93 11.30
CA SER A 8 14.12 10.96 10.42
C SER A 8 15.18 10.33 9.51
N PRO A 9 15.30 8.99 9.47
CA PRO A 9 16.20 8.32 8.54
C PRO A 9 15.74 8.43 7.07
N VAL A 10 14.55 8.97 6.81
CA VAL A 10 13.93 9.04 5.48
C VAL A 10 13.80 10.51 5.05
N THR A 11 14.85 11.03 4.41
CA THR A 11 14.78 12.37 3.79
C THR A 11 13.79 12.38 2.63
N ASP A 12 13.27 13.56 2.27
CA ASP A 12 12.35 13.68 1.12
C ASP A 12 12.98 13.21 -0.20
N GLU A 13 14.26 13.50 -0.44
CA GLU A 13 14.99 13.00 -1.62
C GLU A 13 15.06 11.47 -1.64
N THR A 14 15.25 10.86 -0.46
CA THR A 14 15.28 9.40 -0.33
C THR A 14 13.89 8.82 -0.59
N PHE A 15 12.85 9.46 -0.06
CA PHE A 15 11.47 9.05 -0.28
C PHE A 15 11.04 9.20 -1.75
N GLU A 16 11.42 10.29 -2.42
CA GLU A 16 11.19 10.49 -3.86
C GLU A 16 11.86 9.40 -4.69
N SER A 17 13.08 9.00 -4.32
CA SER A 17 13.79 7.88 -4.97
C SER A 17 13.08 6.53 -4.75
N MET A 18 12.52 6.30 -3.56
CA MET A 18 11.68 5.12 -3.30
C MET A 18 10.41 5.16 -4.15
N ALA A 19 9.75 6.31 -4.23
CA ALA A 19 8.50 6.45 -4.96
C ALA A 19 8.68 6.26 -6.47
N ALA A 20 9.77 6.79 -7.03
CA ALA A 20 10.15 6.52 -8.41
C ALA A 20 10.37 5.02 -8.66
N PHE A 21 11.09 4.34 -7.76
CA PHE A 21 11.28 2.89 -7.85
C PHE A 21 9.97 2.11 -7.81
N VAL A 22 9.05 2.46 -6.89
CA VAL A 22 7.74 1.81 -6.81
C VAL A 22 6.94 2.00 -8.09
N TYR A 23 6.93 3.22 -8.65
CA TYR A 23 6.23 3.48 -9.91
C TYR A 23 6.81 2.65 -11.07
N ASP A 24 8.14 2.64 -11.22
CA ASP A 24 8.83 1.86 -12.25
C ASP A 24 8.58 0.36 -12.09
N TYR A 25 8.55 -0.14 -10.85
CA TYR A 25 8.21 -1.52 -10.53
C TYR A 25 6.79 -1.86 -11.00
N LEU A 26 5.80 -1.06 -10.60
CA LEU A 26 4.41 -1.25 -10.99
C LEU A 26 4.24 -1.22 -12.52
N GLN A 27 4.92 -0.30 -13.20
CA GLN A 27 4.89 -0.23 -14.66
C GLN A 27 5.46 -1.50 -15.29
N ALA A 28 6.61 -1.98 -14.81
CA ALA A 28 7.20 -3.22 -15.28
C ALA A 28 6.30 -4.43 -15.01
N SER A 29 5.61 -4.49 -13.86
CA SER A 29 4.65 -5.56 -13.56
C SER A 29 3.47 -5.57 -14.53
N VAL A 30 2.92 -4.39 -14.87
CA VAL A 30 1.84 -4.26 -15.87
C VAL A 30 2.31 -4.71 -17.26
N GLU A 31 3.53 -4.36 -17.66
CA GLU A 31 4.10 -4.73 -18.96
C GLU A 31 4.40 -6.24 -19.07
N ASN A 32 4.74 -6.88 -17.95
CA ASN A 32 5.07 -8.30 -17.87
C ASN A 32 3.86 -9.21 -17.65
N GLU A 33 2.74 -8.69 -17.12
CA GLU A 33 1.47 -9.41 -17.16
C GLU A 33 1.04 -9.63 -18.63
N GLY A 34 0.46 -10.80 -18.92
CA GLY A 34 -0.02 -11.14 -20.26
C GLY A 34 -1.20 -10.28 -20.73
N ASP A 35 -2.24 -10.85 -21.33
CA ASP A 35 -3.40 -10.07 -21.83
C ASP A 35 -4.21 -9.37 -20.71
N GLY A 36 -3.75 -9.40 -19.45
CA GLY A 36 -4.42 -8.96 -18.20
C GLY A 36 -5.85 -9.52 -18.03
N GLY A 37 -6.18 -10.55 -18.81
CA GLY A 37 -7.52 -11.08 -18.99
C GLY A 37 -8.55 -9.99 -19.28
N ARG A 38 -9.76 -10.17 -18.74
CA ARG A 38 -10.78 -9.11 -18.79
C ARG A 38 -10.38 -7.90 -17.93
N MET A 39 -9.47 -8.07 -16.97
CA MET A 39 -9.11 -7.04 -16.00
C MET A 39 -8.21 -5.93 -16.55
N ARG A 40 -7.53 -6.13 -17.70
CA ARG A 40 -6.64 -5.10 -18.27
C ARG A 40 -7.29 -3.75 -18.59
N TRP A 41 -8.60 -3.75 -18.80
CA TRP A 41 -9.36 -2.55 -19.16
C TRP A 41 -9.83 -1.76 -17.94
N TYR A 42 -9.60 -2.29 -16.73
CA TYR A 42 -10.01 -1.59 -15.53
C TYR A 42 -8.94 -0.58 -15.12
N PRO A 43 -9.35 0.60 -14.61
CA PRO A 43 -8.41 1.61 -14.13
C PRO A 43 -7.41 1.05 -13.12
N TRP A 44 -7.85 0.13 -12.26
CA TRP A 44 -7.00 -0.52 -11.25
C TRP A 44 -5.92 -1.47 -11.76
N HIS A 45 -5.92 -1.79 -13.05
CA HIS A 45 -4.81 -2.53 -13.65
C HIS A 45 -3.66 -1.63 -14.11
N SER A 46 -3.86 -0.30 -14.16
CA SER A 46 -2.80 0.64 -14.57
C SER A 46 -1.82 0.92 -13.42
N ALA A 47 -0.56 1.17 -13.78
CA ALA A 47 0.47 1.61 -12.83
C ALA A 47 0.09 2.96 -12.22
N GLU A 48 -0.47 3.87 -13.02
CA GLU A 48 -0.88 5.21 -12.58
C GLU A 48 -1.95 5.14 -11.48
N TYR A 49 -2.97 4.29 -11.65
CA TYR A 49 -3.99 4.12 -10.62
C TYR A 49 -3.41 3.54 -9.33
N ARG A 50 -2.60 2.47 -9.45
CA ARG A 50 -2.03 1.79 -8.27
C ARG A 50 -1.09 2.70 -7.51
N PHE A 51 -0.27 3.46 -8.23
CA PHE A 51 0.60 4.43 -7.63
C PHE A 51 -0.19 5.57 -6.96
N ASN A 52 -1.26 6.07 -7.60
CA ASN A 52 -2.13 7.06 -6.96
C ASN A 52 -2.75 6.53 -5.66
N HIS A 53 -3.25 5.29 -5.67
CA HIS A 53 -3.74 4.62 -4.48
C HIS A 53 -2.68 4.56 -3.37
N ILE A 54 -1.47 4.09 -3.71
CA ILE A 54 -0.33 4.03 -2.77
C ILE A 54 -0.02 5.41 -2.18
N MET A 55 0.00 6.46 -2.99
CA MET A 55 0.29 7.82 -2.51
C MET A 55 -0.81 8.36 -1.59
N ASN A 56 -2.08 8.06 -1.87
CA ASN A 56 -3.18 8.38 -0.95
C ASN A 56 -3.02 7.64 0.39
N VAL A 57 -2.65 6.36 0.36
CA VAL A 57 -2.39 5.56 1.57
C VAL A 57 -1.22 6.11 2.37
N VAL A 58 -0.16 6.60 1.71
CA VAL A 58 0.95 7.28 2.40
C VAL A 58 0.48 8.56 3.10
N GLU A 59 -0.31 9.40 2.41
CA GLU A 59 -0.82 10.65 2.98
C GLU A 59 -1.71 10.39 4.21
N LEU A 60 -2.72 9.53 4.04
CA LEU A 60 -3.63 9.14 5.13
C LEU A 60 -2.88 8.44 6.27
N GLY A 61 -1.96 7.54 5.96
CA GLY A 61 -1.18 6.80 6.94
C GLY A 61 -0.33 7.72 7.81
N ASN A 62 0.29 8.75 7.21
CA ASN A 62 1.06 9.75 7.96
C ASN A 62 0.16 10.57 8.89
N GLU A 63 -1.01 11.01 8.43
CA GLU A 63 -1.97 11.73 9.27
C GLU A 63 -2.41 10.89 10.49
N ILE A 64 -2.71 9.59 10.27
CA ILE A 64 -3.08 8.67 11.34
C ILE A 64 -1.89 8.47 12.29
N ALA A 65 -0.69 8.24 11.76
CA ALA A 65 0.52 8.01 12.54
C ALA A 65 0.86 9.18 13.45
N GLU A 66 0.76 10.42 12.96
CA GLU A 66 0.94 11.64 13.75
C GLU A 66 -0.06 11.70 14.91
N SER A 67 -1.33 11.37 14.63
CA SER A 67 -2.41 11.42 15.63
C SER A 67 -2.31 10.33 16.71
N GLU A 68 -1.88 9.13 16.34
CA GLU A 68 -1.80 7.95 17.20
C GLU A 68 -0.41 7.80 17.86
N GLY A 69 0.57 8.60 17.45
CA GLY A 69 1.95 8.52 17.94
C GLY A 69 2.71 7.29 17.45
N ALA A 70 2.37 6.78 16.27
CA ALA A 70 3.10 5.73 15.59
C ALA A 70 4.39 6.28 14.95
N ASN A 71 5.31 5.40 14.56
CA ASN A 71 6.50 5.83 13.83
C ASN A 71 6.15 6.24 12.38
N GLU A 72 6.07 7.55 12.13
CA GLU A 72 5.74 8.14 10.83
C GLU A 72 6.63 7.63 9.69
N ASP A 73 7.96 7.49 9.90
CA ASP A 73 8.86 7.01 8.85
C ASP A 73 8.59 5.55 8.47
N VAL A 74 8.23 4.71 9.45
CA VAL A 74 7.86 3.32 9.19
C VAL A 74 6.54 3.27 8.42
N VAL A 75 5.55 4.05 8.83
CA VAL A 75 4.23 4.10 8.16
C VAL A 75 4.35 4.64 6.74
N ARG A 76 5.10 5.72 6.55
CA ARG A 76 5.36 6.35 5.25
C ARG A 76 6.00 5.36 4.28
N VAL A 77 7.06 4.65 4.70
CA VAL A 77 7.74 3.68 3.83
C VAL A 77 6.91 2.41 3.65
N ALA A 78 6.26 1.91 4.70
CA ALA A 78 5.39 0.73 4.59
C ALA A 78 4.20 0.99 3.65
N GLY A 79 3.52 2.13 3.79
CA GLY A 79 2.45 2.57 2.90
C GLY A 79 2.92 2.70 1.46
N LEU A 80 4.15 3.18 1.22
CA LEU A 80 4.69 3.30 -0.13
C LEU A 80 4.93 1.94 -0.81
N PHE A 81 5.28 0.90 -0.05
CA PHE A 81 5.59 -0.43 -0.58
C PHE A 81 4.46 -1.47 -0.42
N HIS A 82 3.37 -1.17 0.30
CA HIS A 82 2.42 -2.19 0.76
C HIS A 82 1.82 -3.04 -0.38
N ASP A 83 1.46 -2.41 -1.50
CA ASP A 83 0.84 -3.04 -2.67
C ASP A 83 1.78 -3.14 -3.89
N ILE A 84 3.11 -2.96 -3.72
CA ILE A 84 4.08 -2.99 -4.84
C ILE A 84 4.03 -4.30 -5.65
N ALA A 85 3.78 -5.43 -4.98
CA ALA A 85 3.76 -6.76 -5.59
C ALA A 85 2.36 -7.24 -6.00
N LYS A 86 1.34 -6.35 -5.99
CA LYS A 86 -0.08 -6.73 -6.20
C LYS A 86 -0.39 -7.35 -7.55
N LEU A 87 0.44 -7.08 -8.57
CA LEU A 87 0.28 -7.55 -9.94
C LEU A 87 1.09 -8.82 -10.27
N GLU A 88 2.12 -9.12 -9.47
CA GLU A 88 3.04 -10.23 -9.76
C GLU A 88 2.79 -11.46 -8.89
N ALA A 89 2.09 -11.27 -7.77
CA ALA A 89 1.88 -12.29 -6.77
C ALA A 89 0.38 -12.57 -6.60
N ASP A 90 0.03 -13.83 -6.31
CA ASP A 90 -1.33 -14.18 -5.93
C ASP A 90 -1.76 -13.37 -4.69
N GLN A 91 -3.06 -13.10 -4.56
CA GLN A 91 -3.59 -12.26 -3.48
C GLN A 91 -3.16 -12.75 -2.09
N ASP A 92 -3.00 -14.06 -1.88
CA ASP A 92 -2.62 -14.61 -0.58
C ASP A 92 -1.14 -14.40 -0.22
N VAL A 93 -0.29 -13.99 -1.18
CA VAL A 93 1.17 -13.86 -0.99
C VAL A 93 1.72 -12.48 -1.33
N HIS A 94 0.89 -11.54 -1.81
CA HIS A 94 1.37 -10.21 -2.23
C HIS A 94 2.01 -9.41 -1.09
N ALA A 95 1.49 -9.52 0.15
CA ALA A 95 2.05 -8.82 1.31
C ALA A 95 3.48 -9.31 1.62
N GLU A 96 3.70 -10.62 1.64
CA GLU A 96 5.04 -11.21 1.83
C GLU A 96 5.99 -10.85 0.67
N ALA A 97 5.48 -10.85 -0.57
CA ALA A 97 6.27 -10.46 -1.74
C ALA A 97 6.65 -8.97 -1.70
N GLY A 98 5.73 -8.09 -1.33
CA GLY A 98 5.97 -6.65 -1.18
C GLY A 98 7.00 -6.36 -0.09
N ALA A 99 6.92 -7.05 1.05
CA ALA A 99 7.89 -6.91 2.13
C ALA A 99 9.30 -7.37 1.71
N ARG A 100 9.40 -8.45 0.90
CA ARG A 100 10.68 -8.88 0.32
C ARG A 100 11.27 -7.81 -0.61
N VAL A 101 10.47 -7.23 -1.49
CA VAL A 101 10.92 -6.16 -2.41
C VAL A 101 11.37 -4.92 -1.61
N ALA A 102 10.60 -4.51 -0.60
CA ALA A 102 10.96 -3.41 0.27
C ALA A 102 12.28 -3.66 1.02
N ARG A 103 12.46 -4.87 1.56
CA ARG A 103 13.72 -5.28 2.21
C ARG A 103 14.90 -5.17 1.27
N GLU A 104 14.80 -5.77 0.08
CA GLU A 104 15.87 -5.74 -0.92
C GLU A 104 16.23 -4.32 -1.33
N TYR A 105 15.22 -3.46 -1.52
CA TYR A 105 15.44 -2.04 -1.81
C TYR A 105 16.17 -1.33 -0.68
N LEU A 106 15.68 -1.41 0.56
CA LEU A 106 16.23 -0.72 1.72
C LEU A 106 17.64 -1.22 2.11
N GLU A 107 17.93 -2.51 1.93
CA GLU A 107 19.27 -3.06 2.20
C GLU A 107 20.28 -2.67 1.10
N SER A 108 19.83 -2.42 -0.12
CA SER A 108 20.69 -2.02 -1.24
C SER A 108 20.85 -0.49 -1.40
N HIS A 109 19.94 0.29 -0.84
CA HIS A 109 19.91 1.75 -0.96
C HIS A 109 19.96 2.42 0.42
N GLY A 110 21.05 3.12 0.73
CA GLY A 110 21.19 3.87 1.99
C GLY A 110 21.79 3.06 3.13
N HIS A 111 21.71 3.60 4.34
CA HIS A 111 22.19 2.96 5.59
C HIS A 111 21.07 2.99 6.63
N PHE A 112 20.00 2.25 6.37
CA PHE A 112 18.90 2.13 7.30
C PHE A 112 19.24 1.17 8.46
N PRO A 113 18.86 1.47 9.70
CA PRO A 113 18.98 0.52 10.81
C PRO A 113 18.20 -0.77 10.52
N GLY A 114 18.77 -1.93 10.80
CA GLY A 114 18.07 -3.21 10.59
C GLY A 114 16.74 -3.31 11.37
N SER A 115 16.63 -2.62 12.52
CA SER A 115 15.37 -2.49 13.26
C SER A 115 14.29 -1.73 12.50
N PHE A 116 14.66 -0.70 11.73
CA PHE A 116 13.74 0.07 10.89
C PHE A 116 13.26 -0.79 9.72
N ILE A 117 14.19 -1.44 8.99
CA ILE A 117 13.85 -2.34 7.88
C ILE A 117 12.89 -3.43 8.34
N ASN A 118 13.13 -4.04 9.50
CA ASN A 118 12.26 -5.07 10.05
C ASN A 118 10.87 -4.55 10.44
N GLN A 119 10.76 -3.32 10.96
CA GLN A 119 9.46 -2.72 11.27
C GLN A 119 8.66 -2.42 9.99
N VAL A 120 9.30 -1.84 8.97
CA VAL A 120 8.69 -1.61 7.65
C VAL A 120 8.20 -2.91 7.04
N CYS A 121 9.05 -3.94 6.99
CA CYS A 121 8.68 -5.24 6.42
C CYS A 121 7.49 -5.86 7.17
N ARG A 122 7.48 -5.78 8.51
CA ARG A 122 6.38 -6.32 9.32
C ARG A 122 5.06 -5.57 9.08
N ALA A 123 5.12 -4.25 8.94
CA ALA A 123 3.93 -3.46 8.61
C ALA A 123 3.38 -3.82 7.22
N ILE A 124 4.27 -4.01 6.24
CA ILE A 124 3.88 -4.48 4.90
C ILE A 124 3.31 -5.90 4.96
N GLU A 125 3.93 -6.86 5.65
CA GLU A 125 3.41 -8.22 5.78
C GLU A 125 2.03 -8.24 6.46
N GLY A 126 1.83 -7.36 7.44
CA GLY A 126 0.61 -7.28 8.24
C GLY A 126 -0.52 -6.44 7.63
N HIS A 127 -0.31 -5.72 6.52
CA HIS A 127 -1.32 -4.76 6.01
C HIS A 127 -2.61 -5.43 5.51
N SER A 128 -2.59 -6.75 5.27
CA SER A 128 -3.76 -7.55 4.86
C SER A 128 -4.39 -8.32 6.03
N HIS A 129 -3.98 -8.03 7.28
CA HIS A 129 -4.53 -8.66 8.48
C HIS A 129 -6.03 -8.38 8.61
N THR A 130 -6.79 -9.42 8.95
CA THR A 130 -8.26 -9.36 9.09
C THR A 130 -8.75 -9.70 10.51
N GLY A 131 -7.83 -9.93 11.44
CA GLY A 131 -8.12 -10.19 12.85
C GLY A 131 -8.34 -8.92 13.67
N GLU A 132 -8.16 -9.02 14.99
CA GLU A 132 -8.21 -7.85 15.88
C GLU A 132 -7.01 -6.93 15.61
N LEU A 133 -7.24 -5.61 15.50
CA LEU A 133 -6.19 -4.64 15.17
C LEU A 133 -5.14 -4.57 16.28
N GLU A 134 -5.54 -4.85 17.53
CA GLU A 134 -4.67 -4.90 18.70
C GLU A 134 -3.60 -6.00 18.63
N GLU A 135 -3.72 -6.95 17.70
CA GLU A 135 -2.73 -8.01 17.47
C GLU A 135 -1.52 -7.54 16.64
N VAL A 136 -1.63 -6.40 15.95
CA VAL A 136 -0.57 -5.84 15.10
C VAL A 136 0.00 -4.54 15.67
N SER A 137 1.17 -4.10 15.18
CA SER A 137 1.81 -2.87 15.68
C SER A 137 1.01 -1.63 15.28
N LEU A 138 1.18 -0.52 16.02
CA LEU A 138 0.52 0.75 15.67
C LEU A 138 0.80 1.18 14.22
N GLU A 139 2.03 0.99 13.74
CA GLU A 139 2.40 1.29 12.36
C GLU A 139 1.63 0.43 11.36
N THR A 140 1.41 -0.85 11.69
CA THR A 140 0.62 -1.75 10.86
C THR A 140 -0.85 -1.33 10.85
N GLN A 141 -1.40 -0.95 12.02
CA GLN A 141 -2.78 -0.45 12.14
C GLN A 141 -2.96 0.81 11.26
N CYS A 142 -2.02 1.76 11.32
CA CYS A 142 -2.06 2.97 10.49
C CYS A 142 -2.13 2.65 9.00
N VAL A 143 -1.32 1.70 8.52
CA VAL A 143 -1.32 1.27 7.11
C VAL A 143 -2.63 0.58 6.73
N ILE A 144 -3.16 -0.32 7.58
CA ILE A 144 -4.45 -1.00 7.36
C ILE A 144 -5.58 0.02 7.25
N GLU A 145 -5.65 0.94 8.20
CA GLU A 145 -6.71 1.94 8.25
C GLU A 145 -6.62 2.93 7.07
N ALA A 146 -5.41 3.37 6.71
CA ALA A 146 -5.19 4.21 5.54
C ALA A 146 -5.59 3.50 4.23
N ASP A 147 -5.23 2.22 4.07
CA ASP A 147 -5.62 1.40 2.91
C ASP A 147 -7.14 1.24 2.81
N LEU A 148 -7.81 1.02 3.94
CA LEU A 148 -9.26 0.96 4.02
C LEU A 148 -9.90 2.31 3.67
N LEU A 149 -9.37 3.40 4.24
CA LEU A 149 -9.93 4.75 4.09
C LEU A 149 -9.89 5.24 2.63
N ASP A 150 -8.84 4.92 1.88
CA ASP A 150 -8.76 5.26 0.45
C ASP A 150 -9.84 4.54 -0.39
N LYS A 151 -10.30 3.37 0.07
CA LYS A 151 -11.27 2.52 -0.62
C LYS A 151 -12.73 2.76 -0.20
N VAL A 152 -12.99 3.68 0.74
CA VAL A 152 -14.34 4.06 1.17
C VAL A 152 -14.72 5.48 0.71
N GLY A 153 -15.89 5.96 1.14
CA GLY A 153 -16.36 7.31 0.80
C GLY A 153 -16.61 7.51 -0.70
N ALA A 154 -16.34 8.72 -1.18
CA ALA A 154 -16.62 9.09 -2.57
C ALA A 154 -15.77 8.31 -3.58
N ASN A 155 -14.51 8.01 -3.23
CA ASN A 155 -13.62 7.21 -4.07
C ASN A 155 -14.14 5.77 -4.17
N GLY A 156 -14.43 5.13 -3.04
CA GLY A 156 -15.03 3.80 -2.99
C GLY A 156 -16.34 3.67 -3.79
N ILE A 157 -17.23 4.67 -3.68
CA ILE A 157 -18.47 4.71 -4.48
C ILE A 157 -18.15 4.76 -5.98
N THR A 158 -17.18 5.60 -6.38
CA THR A 158 -16.76 5.74 -7.78
C THR A 158 -16.21 4.42 -8.32
N LEU A 159 -15.34 3.75 -7.56
CA LEU A 159 -14.77 2.46 -7.92
C LEU A 159 -15.85 1.38 -8.06
N MET A 160 -16.80 1.35 -7.13
CA MET A 160 -17.94 0.42 -7.19
C MET A 160 -18.78 0.66 -8.46
N LEU A 161 -19.08 1.91 -8.79
CA LEU A 161 -19.84 2.26 -10.00
C LEU A 161 -19.08 1.89 -11.29
N LEU A 162 -17.78 2.19 -11.36
CA LEU A 162 -16.93 1.80 -12.49
C LEU A 162 -16.90 0.28 -12.67
N ARG A 163 -16.78 -0.47 -11.56
CA ARG A 163 -16.78 -1.94 -11.58
C ARG A 163 -18.12 -2.48 -12.05
N MET A 164 -19.23 -2.00 -11.49
CA MET A 164 -20.58 -2.44 -11.86
C MET A 164 -20.89 -2.16 -13.33
N GLY A 165 -20.52 -0.97 -13.82
CA GLY A 165 -20.68 -0.60 -15.23
C GLY A 165 -19.91 -1.51 -16.17
N TYR A 166 -18.66 -1.86 -15.81
CA TYR A 166 -17.86 -2.80 -16.59
C TYR A 166 -18.44 -4.22 -16.58
N GLU A 167 -18.84 -4.73 -15.40
CA GLU A 167 -19.43 -6.07 -15.28
C GLU A 167 -20.84 -6.16 -15.89
N ALA A 168 -21.34 -5.08 -16.50
CA ALA A 168 -22.70 -4.94 -17.02
C ALA A 168 -23.78 -5.29 -15.98
N ARG A 169 -23.50 -5.00 -14.72
CA ARG A 169 -24.42 -5.19 -13.60
C ARG A 169 -25.31 -3.98 -13.42
N THR A 170 -26.49 -4.22 -12.87
CA THR A 170 -27.43 -3.16 -12.53
C THR A 170 -27.20 -2.69 -11.10
N HIS A 171 -27.64 -1.48 -10.76
CA HIS A 171 -27.60 -0.97 -9.38
C HIS A 171 -28.31 -1.89 -8.36
N MET A 172 -29.20 -2.78 -8.82
CA MET A 172 -29.86 -3.79 -7.99
C MET A 172 -28.90 -4.88 -7.50
N ASP A 173 -27.80 -5.10 -8.23
CA ASP A 173 -26.80 -6.14 -7.92
C ASP A 173 -25.70 -5.62 -6.97
N ALA A 174 -25.79 -4.37 -6.51
CA ALA A 174 -24.75 -3.73 -5.69
C ALA A 174 -24.44 -4.52 -4.41
N ALA A 175 -25.45 -5.11 -3.76
CA ALA A 175 -25.28 -5.88 -2.54
C ALA A 175 -24.49 -7.19 -2.75
N GLU A 176 -24.51 -7.75 -3.95
CA GLU A 176 -23.75 -8.97 -4.30
C GLU A 176 -22.29 -8.65 -4.63
N MET A 177 -21.97 -7.39 -4.93
CA MET A 177 -20.62 -7.01 -5.33
C MET A 177 -19.59 -7.08 -4.20
N VAL A 178 -20.07 -7.08 -2.96
CA VAL A 178 -19.28 -7.09 -1.72
C VAL A 178 -19.00 -8.53 -1.23
N GLN A 179 -19.66 -9.55 -1.80
CA GLN A 179 -19.57 -10.94 -1.32
C GLN A 179 -18.47 -11.77 -2.01
N ARG A 180 -17.35 -11.16 -2.39
CA ARG A 180 -16.27 -11.84 -3.13
C ARG A 180 -14.92 -11.61 -2.50
#